data_AF-A0A1C6DWX8-F1
#
_entry.id   AF-A0A1C6DWX8-F1
#
_cell.length_a   1.000
_cell.length_b   1.000
_cell.length_c   1.000
_cell.angle_alpha   90.00
_cell.angle_beta   90.00
_cell.angle_gamma   90.00
#
_symmetry.space_group_name_H-M   'P 1'
#
loop_
_entity.id
_entity.type
_entity.pdbx_description
1 polymer ?
#
loop_
_entity_poly.entity_id
_entity_poly.type
_entity_poly.pdbx_seq_one_letter_code
_entity_poly.pdbx_strand_id
1 'polypeptide(L)'
;MSLTFEGMGANNNWARQESYGGRMVENCTQATARDILAEAMRRLEQAGFEIVGHVHDEVIIEAPVGRYKVDEVCRLMAENPLWCPDCPLDAAGYEAPSYYFKD
;
A
#
# COMPACT_ATOMS: atom_id res chain seq x y z
N MET A 1 -15.04 30.70 -4.79
CA MET A 1 -15.14 29.72 -5.88
C MET A 1 -14.73 28.38 -5.29
N SER A 2 -15.65 27.42 -5.21
CA SER A 2 -15.38 26.06 -4.68
C SER A 2 -14.90 25.15 -5.81
N LEU A 3 -14.00 24.20 -5.50
CA LEU A 3 -13.62 23.15 -6.45
C LEU A 3 -14.75 22.12 -6.51
N THR A 4 -15.19 21.74 -7.72
CA THR A 4 -16.28 20.77 -7.89
C THR A 4 -15.91 19.67 -8.87
N PHE A 5 -16.48 18.48 -8.71
CA PHE A 5 -16.31 17.34 -9.62
C PHE A 5 -17.62 16.55 -9.76
N GLU A 6 -17.75 15.72 -10.80
CA GLU A 6 -18.89 14.79 -10.94
C GLU A 6 -18.60 13.49 -10.18
N GLY A 7 -19.54 13.05 -9.35
CA GLY A 7 -19.42 11.80 -8.61
C GLY A 7 -20.77 11.17 -8.30
N MET A 8 -20.76 9.94 -7.80
CA MET A 8 -21.99 9.26 -7.38
C MET A 8 -22.61 9.97 -6.16
N GLY A 9 -23.83 10.48 -6.33
CA GLY A 9 -24.61 11.12 -5.27
C GLY A 9 -25.40 10.11 -4.43
N ALA A 10 -26.07 10.59 -3.39
CA ALA A 10 -26.83 9.76 -2.42
C ALA A 10 -27.90 8.84 -3.05
N ASN A 11 -28.42 9.18 -4.24
CA ASN A 11 -29.43 8.39 -4.95
C ASN A 11 -28.81 7.50 -6.05
N ASN A 12 -27.51 7.22 -5.99
CA ASN A 12 -26.74 6.51 -7.03
C ASN A 12 -26.75 7.16 -8.43
N ASN A 13 -27.19 8.41 -8.52
CA ASN A 13 -27.12 9.20 -9.75
C ASN A 13 -25.83 10.03 -9.76
N TRP A 14 -25.29 10.30 -10.94
CA TRP A 14 -24.21 11.27 -11.11
C TRP A 14 -24.68 12.66 -10.73
N ALA A 15 -23.91 13.35 -9.90
CA ALA A 15 -24.17 14.71 -9.51
C ALA A 15 -22.86 15.47 -9.30
N ARG A 16 -22.93 16.78 -9.49
CA ARG A 16 -21.85 17.70 -9.15
C ARG A 16 -21.72 17.81 -7.63
N GLN A 17 -20.52 17.58 -7.13
CA GLN A 17 -20.18 17.61 -5.72
C GLN A 17 -19.12 18.68 -5.46
N GLU A 18 -19.23 19.38 -4.34
CA GLU A 18 -18.16 20.24 -3.86
C GLU A 18 -17.03 19.40 -3.23
N SER A 19 -15.81 19.89 -3.38
CA SER A 19 -14.62 19.33 -2.74
C SER A 19 -13.93 20.41 -1.91
N TYR A 20 -13.11 19.98 -0.96
CA TYR A 20 -12.40 20.86 -0.04
C TYR A 20 -10.95 20.41 0.12
N GLY A 21 -10.12 21.30 0.67
CA GLY A 21 -8.67 21.09 0.81
C GLY A 21 -8.30 19.75 1.46
N GLY A 22 -8.95 19.40 2.56
CA GLY A 22 -8.67 18.16 3.30
C GLY A 22 -8.88 16.90 2.45
N ARG A 23 -9.98 16.80 1.69
CA ARG A 23 -10.25 15.67 0.80
C ARG A 23 -9.19 15.51 -0.29
N MET A 24 -8.68 16.63 -0.81
CA MET A 24 -7.63 16.58 -1.83
C MET A 24 -6.31 16.07 -1.26
N VAL A 25 -5.90 16.62 -0.12
CA VAL A 25 -4.66 16.21 0.56
C VAL A 25 -4.72 14.73 0.96
N GLU A 26 -5.85 14.30 1.52
CA GLU A 26 -6.12 12.90 1.86
C GLU A 26 -5.98 11.98 0.63
N ASN A 27 -6.67 12.30 -0.47
CA ASN A 27 -6.63 11.49 -1.70
C ASN A 27 -5.23 11.42 -2.31
N CYS A 28 -4.51 12.55 -2.38
CA CYS A 28 -3.15 12.58 -2.91
C CYS A 28 -2.19 11.76 -2.04
N THR A 29 -2.35 11.82 -0.72
CA THR A 29 -1.52 11.07 0.23
C THR A 29 -1.75 9.58 0.09
N GLN A 30 -3.01 9.14 0.09
CA GLN A 30 -3.37 7.72 -0.08
C GLN A 30 -2.95 7.17 -1.45
N ALA A 31 -3.13 7.94 -2.53
CA ALA A 31 -2.70 7.53 -3.87
C ALA A 31 -1.18 7.34 -3.93
N THR A 32 -0.41 8.28 -3.37
CA THR A 32 1.06 8.20 -3.33
C THR A 32 1.52 6.99 -2.50
N ALA A 33 0.91 6.77 -1.33
CA ALA A 33 1.22 5.60 -0.50
C ALA A 33 0.92 4.28 -1.24
N ARG A 34 -0.19 4.23 -2.00
CA ARG A 34 -0.53 3.05 -2.82
C ARG A 34 0.47 2.79 -3.93
N ASP A 35 0.95 3.84 -4.60
CA ASP A 35 1.95 3.70 -5.68
C ASP A 35 3.28 3.18 -5.12
N ILE A 36 3.71 3.65 -3.94
CA ILE A 36 4.89 3.14 -3.23
C ILE A 36 4.73 1.65 -2.91
N LEU A 37 3.60 1.27 -2.31
CA LEU A 37 3.32 -0.14 -1.96
C LEU A 37 3.29 -1.03 -3.20
N ALA A 38 2.66 -0.58 -4.30
CA ALA A 38 2.57 -1.35 -5.53
C ALA A 38 3.97 -1.64 -6.12
N GLU A 39 4.90 -0.69 -6.05
CA GLU A 39 6.27 -0.90 -6.49
C GLU A 39 7.04 -1.86 -5.57
N ALA A 40 6.79 -1.80 -4.25
CA ALA A 40 7.33 -2.75 -3.28
C ALA A 40 6.84 -4.18 -3.52
N MET A 41 5.53 -4.35 -3.74
CA MET A 41 4.93 -5.64 -4.11
C MET A 41 5.58 -6.20 -5.39
N ARG A 42 5.78 -5.35 -6.41
CA ARG A 42 6.45 -5.75 -7.65
C ARG A 42 7.89 -6.24 -7.40
N ARG A 43 8.64 -5.58 -6.51
CA ARG A 43 10.00 -6.02 -6.12
C ARG A 43 9.98 -7.37 -5.41
N LEU A 44 9.03 -7.59 -4.50
CA LEU A 44 8.84 -8.85 -3.80
C LEU A 44 8.51 -10.00 -4.76
N GLU A 45 7.56 -9.80 -5.69
CA GLU A 45 7.22 -10.80 -6.71
C GLU A 45 8.45 -11.15 -7.57
N GLN A 46 9.25 -10.14 -7.96
CA GLN A 46 10.49 -10.36 -8.72
C GLN A 46 11.57 -11.11 -7.94
N ALA A 47 11.58 -10.98 -6.61
CA ALA A 47 12.45 -11.76 -5.73
C ALA A 47 11.92 -13.17 -5.45
N GLY A 48 10.75 -13.53 -5.97
CA GLY A 48 10.17 -14.87 -5.86
C GLY A 48 9.34 -15.09 -4.59
N PHE A 49 8.87 -14.02 -3.95
CA PHE A 49 7.88 -14.09 -2.88
C PHE A 49 6.46 -14.24 -3.45
N GLU A 50 5.64 -15.07 -2.82
CA GLU A 50 4.24 -15.28 -3.20
C GLU A 50 3.34 -14.43 -2.31
N ILE A 51 2.87 -13.29 -2.84
CA ILE A 51 1.95 -12.40 -2.14
C ILE A 51 0.53 -12.98 -2.29
N VAL A 52 -0.07 -13.38 -1.17
CA VAL A 52 -1.43 -13.95 -1.12
C VAL A 52 -2.49 -12.92 -0.75
N GLY A 53 -2.07 -11.74 -0.29
CA GLY A 53 -2.96 -10.63 0.04
C GLY A 53 -2.20 -9.39 0.48
N HIS A 54 -2.91 -8.27 0.60
CA HIS A 54 -2.38 -7.04 1.18
C HIS A 54 -3.50 -6.29 1.91
N VAL A 55 -3.19 -5.62 3.03
CA VAL A 55 -4.15 -4.87 3.85
C VAL A 55 -3.54 -3.52 4.22
N HIS A 56 -4.12 -2.43 3.71
CA HIS A 56 -3.48 -1.11 3.78
C HIS A 56 -2.06 -1.15 3.20
N ASP A 57 -1.05 -0.90 4.03
CA ASP A 57 0.40 -0.93 3.75
C ASP A 57 1.06 -2.29 4.03
N GLU A 58 0.29 -3.27 4.49
CA GLU A 58 0.77 -4.61 4.83
C GLU A 58 0.69 -5.56 3.62
N VAL A 59 1.71 -6.41 3.47
CA VAL A 59 1.72 -7.53 2.51
C VAL A 59 1.70 -8.86 3.28
N ILE A 60 0.88 -9.80 2.80
CA ILE A 60 0.78 -11.16 3.35
C ILE A 60 1.45 -12.10 2.35
N ILE A 61 2.47 -12.81 2.81
CA ILE A 61 3.27 -13.72 1.98
C ILE A 61 3.13 -15.13 2.50
N GLU A 62 2.85 -16.08 1.61
CA GLU A 62 2.93 -17.51 1.90
C GLU A 62 4.29 -18.04 1.44
N ALA A 63 4.99 -18.77 2.30
CA ALA A 63 6.32 -19.27 1.99
C ALA A 63 6.62 -20.61 2.69
N PRO A 64 7.43 -21.50 2.06
CA PRO A 64 7.96 -22.67 2.74
C PRO A 64 8.75 -22.30 4.00
N VAL A 65 8.54 -23.06 5.07
CA VAL A 65 9.20 -22.85 6.36
C VAL A 65 10.72 -22.81 6.21
N GLY A 66 11.34 -21.74 6.71
CA GLY A 66 12.79 -21.54 6.71
C GLY A 66 13.41 -21.14 5.37
N ARG A 67 12.60 -20.92 4.32
CA ARG A 67 13.10 -20.49 3.00
C ARG A 67 13.52 -19.02 2.98
N TYR A 68 12.73 -18.16 3.61
CA TYR A 68 12.95 -16.71 3.63
C TYR A 68 13.00 -16.22 5.07
N LYS A 69 13.55 -15.01 5.25
CA LYS A 69 13.56 -14.30 6.54
C LYS A 69 12.70 -13.05 6.43
N VAL A 70 12.01 -12.69 7.52
CA VAL A 70 11.26 -11.42 7.62
C VAL A 70 12.10 -10.23 7.21
N ASP A 71 13.35 -10.14 7.69
CA ASP A 71 14.25 -9.02 7.40
C ASP A 71 14.47 -8.78 5.90
N GLU A 72 14.44 -9.85 5.09
CA GLU A 72 14.59 -9.73 3.64
C GLU A 72 13.37 -9.06 3.00
N VAL A 73 12.17 -9.45 3.44
CA VAL A 73 10.90 -8.85 3.02
C VAL A 73 10.86 -7.38 3.45
N CYS A 74 11.17 -7.10 4.72
CA CYS A 74 11.21 -5.73 5.25
C CYS A 74 12.20 -4.85 4.46
N ARG A 75 13.39 -5.36 4.12
CA ARG A 75 14.37 -4.62 3.31
C ARG A 75 13.83 -4.27 1.91
N LEU A 76 13.12 -5.18 1.25
CA LEU A 76 12.54 -4.93 -0.09
C LEU A 76 11.33 -4.00 -0.02
N MET A 77 10.55 -4.09 1.05
CA MET A 77 9.43 -3.18 1.35
C MET A 77 9.91 -1.74 1.59
N ALA A 78 11.00 -1.57 2.34
CA ALA A 78 11.58 -0.27 2.67
C ALA A 78 12.43 0.36 1.54
N GLU A 79 12.52 -0.29 0.37
CA GLU A 79 13.26 0.27 -0.75
C GLU A 79 12.49 1.43 -1.41
N ASN A 80 13.12 2.60 -1.50
CA ASN A 80 12.50 3.77 -2.11
C ASN A 80 12.32 3.60 -3.63
N PRO A 81 11.16 3.99 -4.17
CA PRO A 81 10.99 4.17 -5.60
C PRO A 81 11.98 5.19 -6.18
N LEU A 82 12.36 5.03 -7.46
CA LEU A 82 13.25 5.96 -8.16
C LEU A 82 12.74 7.41 -8.17
N TRP A 83 11.41 7.58 -8.18
CA TRP A 83 10.75 8.89 -8.19
C TRP A 83 10.56 9.48 -6.79
N CYS A 84 10.85 8.73 -5.73
CA CYS A 84 10.72 9.16 -4.32
C CYS A 84 11.96 8.72 -3.50
N PRO A 85 13.19 9.10 -3.89
CA PRO A 85 14.42 8.53 -3.34
C PRO A 85 14.70 8.90 -1.88
N ASP A 86 14.11 9.98 -1.38
CA ASP A 86 14.35 10.52 -0.04
C ASP A 86 13.19 10.24 0.93
N CYS A 87 12.25 9.37 0.55
CA CYS A 87 11.15 8.99 1.44
C CYS A 87 11.73 8.23 2.65
N PRO A 88 11.40 8.59 3.89
CA PRO A 88 11.86 7.87 5.07
C PRO A 88 11.04 6.58 5.25
N LEU A 89 11.10 5.67 4.27
CA LEU A 89 10.43 4.38 4.32
C LEU A 89 11.12 3.45 5.30
N ASP A 90 10.31 2.75 6.07
CA ASP A 90 10.72 1.66 6.95
C ASP A 90 9.64 0.58 6.92
N ALA A 91 10.00 -0.64 7.32
CA ALA A 91 9.09 -1.76 7.32
C ALA A 91 9.32 -2.65 8.55
N ALA A 92 8.23 -2.99 9.23
CA ALA A 92 8.20 -3.99 10.28
C ALA A 92 7.40 -5.20 9.80
N GLY A 93 7.79 -6.38 10.27
CA GLY A 93 7.13 -7.63 9.91
C GLY A 93 7.35 -8.70 10.97
N TYR A 94 6.64 -9.80 10.85
CA TYR A 94 6.77 -10.95 11.73
C TYR A 94 6.49 -12.24 10.96
N GLU A 95 6.96 -13.36 11.50
CA GLU A 95 6.64 -14.70 11.00
C GLU A 95 5.45 -15.27 11.77
N ALA A 96 4.51 -15.86 11.03
CA ALA A 96 3.31 -16.49 11.58
C ALA A 96 3.31 -17.99 11.22
N PRO A 97 3.80 -18.90 12.08
CA PRO A 97 4.00 -20.31 11.71
C PRO A 97 2.71 -21.10 11.47
N SER A 98 1.56 -20.60 11.96
CA SER A 98 0.30 -21.34 12.00
C SER A 98 -0.86 -20.61 11.32
N TYR A 99 -1.08 -19.34 11.66
CA TYR A 99 -2.11 -18.51 11.02
C TYR A 99 -1.74 -17.04 11.11
N TYR A 100 -2.19 -16.27 10.13
CA TYR A 100 -2.08 -14.80 10.11
C TYR A 100 -2.85 -14.20 11.29
N PHE A 101 -2.21 -13.33 12.06
CA PHE A 101 -2.84 -12.62 13.17
C PHE A 101 -2.59 -11.11 13.01
N LYS A 102 -3.66 -10.32 12.95
CA LYS A 102 -3.54 -8.87 13.03
C LYS A 102 -3.63 -8.46 14.50
N ASP A 103 -2.70 -7.62 14.95
CA ASP A 103 -2.78 -6.90 16.22
C ASP A 103 -3.89 -5.84 16.23
#